data_AF-F4KSF4-F1
#
_entry.id   AF-F4KSF4-F1
#
_cell.length_a   1.000
_cell.length_b   1.000
_cell.length_c   1.000
_cell.angle_alpha   90.00
_cell.angle_beta   90.00
_cell.angle_gamma   90.00
#
_symmetry.space_group_name_H-M   'P 1'
#
loop_
_entity.id
_entity.type
_entity.pdbx_description
1 polymer ?
#
loop_
_entity_poly.entity_id
_entity_poly.type
_entity_poly.pdbx_seq_one_letter_code
_entity_poly.pdbx_strand_id
1 'polypeptide(L)'
;MPQPLDYNAAEWKRIFNTLLDQIEHQQCVLLLGPELAQVEGQPIQQLLREQLLADYATEISYYYPRDGLFLFTDELAKGDVQGGVRLFYKNPDLGAKMDETIFKKIAQIPFHLVLSISPDNFLSDVCYKYGVKHRSAFFHHRGDAVQLIDPPSKEIPLVYQLFGRFSQDDSLVLDYEDLFRLLQAGLGAPGLPEKLRAALDRAKTFIFLGFDFEKWYSQLLLRLLTGEKAIRKYALNTQIAESQTHTFLVKQFEIAFLGDEMAFFEHLYQECQQRLKLRQLTEPNSPAARQVIQLVQEGEPERALEVLKGIPGLDSSIANDIVMLSARYLNLKQNQEKGLMDSRDYWPEFNRIIDAILELSQHLP
;
A
#
# COMPACT_ATOMS: atom_id res chain seq x y z
N MET A 1 -30.13 -2.60 15.37
CA MET A 1 -28.73 -3.10 15.37
C MET A 1 -28.75 -4.52 14.84
N PRO A 2 -28.02 -4.84 13.77
CA PRO A 2 -27.86 -6.23 13.34
C PRO A 2 -27.27 -7.05 14.51
N GLN A 3 -27.69 -8.32 14.65
CA GLN A 3 -27.11 -9.19 15.68
C GLN A 3 -25.61 -9.39 15.40
N PRO A 4 -24.75 -9.42 16.44
CA PRO A 4 -23.35 -9.74 16.27
C PRO A 4 -23.21 -11.14 15.65
N LEU A 5 -22.39 -11.26 14.62
CA LEU A 5 -22.14 -12.53 13.93
C LEU A 5 -21.41 -13.50 14.87
N ASP A 6 -21.92 -14.72 14.99
CA ASP A 6 -21.23 -15.79 15.72
C ASP A 6 -20.22 -16.48 14.80
N TYR A 7 -18.98 -15.99 14.82
CA TYR A 7 -17.87 -16.55 14.05
C TYR A 7 -17.51 -18.00 14.44
N ASN A 8 -18.08 -18.55 15.52
CA ASN A 8 -17.89 -19.96 15.90
C ASN A 8 -18.82 -20.93 15.18
N ALA A 9 -19.83 -20.43 14.47
CA ALA A 9 -20.76 -21.28 13.72
C ALA A 9 -20.03 -22.08 12.63
N ALA A 10 -20.60 -23.25 12.27
CA ALA A 10 -19.96 -24.19 11.33
C ALA A 10 -19.67 -23.56 9.95
N GLU A 11 -20.52 -22.62 9.51
CA GLU A 11 -20.32 -21.87 8.27
C GLU A 11 -19.05 -21.02 8.30
N TRP A 12 -18.85 -20.25 9.37
CA TRP A 12 -17.67 -19.39 9.54
C TRP A 12 -16.39 -20.20 9.65
N LYS A 13 -16.40 -21.31 10.39
CA LYS A 13 -15.26 -22.25 10.44
C LYS A 13 -14.87 -22.73 9.04
N ARG A 14 -15.83 -22.99 8.16
CA ARG A 14 -15.55 -23.37 6.76
C ARG A 14 -14.95 -22.20 5.97
N ILE A 15 -15.47 -20.98 6.14
CA ILE A 15 -14.94 -19.77 5.50
C ILE A 15 -13.49 -19.53 5.93
N PHE A 16 -13.22 -19.48 7.24
CA PHE A 16 -11.87 -19.28 7.77
C PHE A 16 -10.93 -20.40 7.36
N ASN A 17 -11.33 -21.67 7.42
CA ASN A 17 -10.48 -22.77 6.96
C ASN A 17 -10.07 -22.63 5.49
N THR A 18 -10.97 -22.14 4.64
CA THR A 18 -10.70 -21.87 3.22
C THR A 18 -9.76 -20.66 3.07
N LEU A 19 -10.00 -19.58 3.82
CA LEU A 19 -9.16 -18.38 3.79
C LEU A 19 -7.73 -18.68 4.23
N LEU A 20 -7.55 -19.38 5.35
CA LEU A 20 -6.24 -19.75 5.87
C LEU A 20 -5.46 -20.61 4.88
N ASP A 21 -6.13 -21.60 4.27
CA ASP A 21 -5.55 -22.43 3.21
C ASP A 21 -5.09 -21.59 2.00
N GLN A 22 -5.92 -20.64 1.57
CA GLN A 22 -5.58 -19.79 0.43
C GLN A 22 -4.51 -18.75 0.75
N ILE A 23 -4.43 -18.25 1.99
CA ILE A 23 -3.31 -17.40 2.44
C ILE A 23 -2.01 -18.22 2.41
N GLU A 24 -2.02 -19.43 2.96
CA GLU A 24 -0.86 -20.32 3.02
C GLU A 24 -0.29 -20.68 1.63
N HIS A 25 -1.20 -20.89 0.67
CA HIS A 25 -0.90 -21.24 -0.72
C HIS A 25 -0.79 -20.03 -1.67
N GLN A 26 -0.74 -18.80 -1.14
CA GLN A 26 -0.57 -17.57 -1.94
C GLN A 26 -1.67 -17.38 -3.01
N GLN A 27 -2.91 -17.71 -2.64
CA GLN A 27 -4.13 -17.58 -3.44
C GLN A 27 -5.13 -16.57 -2.84
N CYS A 28 -4.71 -15.84 -1.80
CA CYS A 28 -5.49 -14.77 -1.19
C CYS A 28 -4.77 -13.43 -1.35
N VAL A 29 -5.46 -12.44 -1.92
CA VAL A 29 -4.98 -11.06 -2.10
C VAL A 29 -5.77 -10.14 -1.18
N LEU A 30 -5.05 -9.24 -0.49
CA LEU A 30 -5.65 -8.21 0.35
C LEU A 30 -5.72 -6.90 -0.44
N LEU A 31 -6.86 -6.24 -0.42
CA LEU A 31 -7.04 -4.89 -0.94
C LEU A 31 -7.36 -3.93 0.21
N LEU A 32 -6.60 -2.85 0.29
CA LEU A 32 -6.72 -1.78 1.27
C LEU A 32 -7.33 -0.54 0.61
N GLY A 33 -8.45 -0.12 1.16
CA GLY A 33 -9.09 1.14 0.83
C GLY A 33 -8.70 2.23 1.82
N PRO A 34 -9.04 3.48 1.49
CA PRO A 34 -8.50 4.62 2.19
C PRO A 34 -9.17 4.90 3.55
N GLU A 35 -10.30 4.26 3.85
CA GLU A 35 -11.02 4.41 5.12
C GLU A 35 -10.35 3.65 6.27
N LEU A 36 -9.33 2.82 5.98
CA LEU A 36 -8.63 2.03 6.99
C LEU A 36 -7.71 2.88 7.88
N ALA A 37 -7.06 3.87 7.28
CA ALA A 37 -6.05 4.68 7.98
C ALA A 37 -6.73 5.76 8.81
N GLN A 38 -6.41 5.78 10.11
CA GLN A 38 -6.94 6.75 11.06
C GLN A 38 -5.82 7.41 11.86
N VAL A 39 -6.03 8.69 12.16
CA VAL A 39 -5.17 9.51 13.01
C VAL A 39 -6.04 10.09 14.10
N GLU A 40 -5.74 9.77 15.36
CA GLU A 40 -6.54 10.19 16.53
C GLU A 40 -8.05 9.87 16.39
N GLY A 41 -8.39 8.77 15.71
CA GLY A 41 -9.76 8.31 15.48
C GLY A 41 -10.50 8.98 14.31
N GLN A 42 -9.83 9.84 13.54
CA GLN A 42 -10.39 10.45 12.32
C GLN A 42 -9.82 9.77 11.07
N PRO A 43 -10.65 9.49 10.04
CA PRO A 43 -10.18 8.97 8.76
C PRO A 43 -9.19 9.92 8.10
N ILE A 44 -8.08 9.37 7.61
CA ILE A 44 -7.02 10.23 7.08
C ILE A 44 -7.42 10.99 5.82
N GLN A 45 -8.32 10.43 5.00
CA GLN A 45 -8.83 11.12 3.81
C GLN A 45 -9.62 12.37 4.17
N GLN A 46 -10.34 12.33 5.29
CA GLN A 46 -11.04 13.50 5.80
C GLN A 46 -10.05 14.60 6.18
N LEU A 47 -9.00 14.24 6.93
CA LEU A 47 -7.94 15.18 7.33
C LEU A 47 -7.22 15.79 6.13
N LEU A 48 -6.82 14.95 5.17
CA LEU A 48 -6.18 15.40 3.93
C LEU A 48 -7.08 16.38 3.18
N ARG A 49 -8.34 16.00 2.94
CA ARG A 49 -9.31 16.86 2.25
C ARG A 49 -9.49 18.20 2.94
N GLU A 50 -9.71 18.19 4.26
CA GLU A 50 -9.96 19.41 5.03
C GLU A 50 -8.76 20.35 4.99
N GLN A 51 -7.54 19.81 5.11
CA GLN A 51 -6.33 20.60 4.97
C GLN A 51 -6.17 21.15 3.55
N LEU A 52 -6.35 20.33 2.51
CA LEU A 52 -6.19 20.80 1.13
C LEU A 52 -7.21 21.88 0.77
N LEU A 53 -8.47 21.75 1.19
CA LEU A 53 -9.50 22.77 0.94
C LEU A 53 -9.23 24.08 1.68
N ALA A 54 -8.54 24.02 2.83
CA ALA A 54 -8.15 25.20 3.58
C ALA A 54 -6.93 25.90 2.97
N ASP A 55 -5.89 25.12 2.64
CA ASP A 55 -4.61 25.63 2.17
C ASP A 55 -4.63 26.06 0.69
N TYR A 56 -5.52 25.45 -0.12
CA TYR A 56 -5.58 25.60 -1.57
C TYR A 56 -6.96 26.03 -2.09
N ALA A 57 -7.62 26.93 -1.35
CA ALA A 57 -8.98 27.40 -1.66
C ALA A 57 -9.09 28.15 -3.00
N THR A 58 -7.98 28.66 -3.55
CA THR A 58 -7.93 29.34 -4.86
C THR A 58 -7.63 28.41 -6.02
N GLU A 59 -6.98 27.28 -5.74
CA GLU A 59 -6.53 26.27 -6.71
C GLU A 59 -7.61 25.18 -6.90
N ILE A 60 -8.38 24.90 -5.85
CA ILE A 60 -9.47 23.91 -5.87
C ILE A 60 -10.80 24.61 -6.16
N SER A 61 -11.33 24.37 -7.37
CA SER A 61 -12.65 24.87 -7.78
C SER A 61 -13.79 24.12 -7.09
N TYR A 62 -13.64 22.81 -6.91
CA TYR A 62 -14.67 21.96 -6.30
C TYR A 62 -14.07 20.66 -5.78
N TYR A 63 -14.75 20.02 -4.83
CA TYR A 63 -14.46 18.66 -4.39
C TYR A 63 -15.72 17.82 -4.50
N TYR A 64 -15.64 16.69 -5.21
CA TYR A 64 -16.73 15.74 -5.42
C TYR A 64 -16.77 14.74 -4.26
N PRO A 65 -17.62 14.93 -3.22
CA PRO A 65 -17.50 14.17 -1.98
C PRO A 65 -17.84 12.69 -2.16
N ARG A 66 -18.73 12.39 -3.12
CA ARG A 66 -19.12 11.02 -3.45
C ARG A 66 -17.94 10.20 -4.00
N ASP A 67 -17.06 10.82 -4.77
CA ASP A 67 -16.01 10.13 -5.51
C ASP A 67 -14.63 10.31 -4.85
N GLY A 68 -14.50 11.33 -4.00
CA GLY A 68 -13.25 11.69 -3.35
C GLY A 68 -12.25 12.31 -4.32
N LEU A 69 -12.73 13.08 -5.31
CA LEU A 69 -11.92 13.69 -6.36
C LEU A 69 -12.07 15.21 -6.35
N PHE A 70 -11.03 15.91 -6.76
CA PHE A 70 -10.98 17.36 -6.86
C PHE A 70 -11.23 17.84 -8.30
N LEU A 71 -11.67 19.09 -8.41
CA LEU A 71 -11.65 19.88 -9.63
C LEU A 71 -10.70 21.05 -9.40
N PHE A 72 -9.65 21.13 -10.21
CA PHE A 72 -8.67 22.21 -10.14
C PHE A 72 -9.02 23.35 -11.11
N THR A 73 -8.61 24.57 -10.81
CA THR A 73 -8.79 25.73 -11.69
C THR A 73 -7.97 25.60 -12.98
N ASP A 74 -6.76 25.06 -12.89
CA ASP A 74 -5.88 24.72 -14.01
C ASP A 74 -4.81 23.68 -13.60
N GLU A 75 -3.92 23.33 -14.54
CA GLU A 75 -2.85 22.35 -14.29
C GLU A 75 -1.74 22.85 -13.34
N LEU A 76 -1.53 24.16 -13.22
CA LEU A 76 -0.57 24.72 -12.26
C LEU A 76 -1.12 24.55 -10.84
N ALA A 77 -2.39 24.91 -10.64
CA ALA A 77 -3.14 24.69 -9.40
C ALA A 77 -3.12 23.21 -8.97
N LYS A 78 -3.29 22.28 -9.92
CA LYS A 78 -3.14 20.84 -9.66
C LYS A 78 -1.75 20.49 -9.15
N GLY A 79 -0.69 21.02 -9.78
CA GLY A 79 0.70 20.81 -9.35
C GLY A 79 0.96 21.31 -7.93
N ASP A 80 0.42 22.47 -7.58
CA ASP A 80 0.54 23.02 -6.22
C ASP A 80 -0.15 22.14 -5.18
N VAL A 81 -1.36 21.64 -5.48
CA VAL A 81 -2.09 20.71 -4.60
C VAL A 81 -1.39 19.35 -4.49
N GLN A 82 -0.77 18.84 -5.56
CA GLN A 82 0.07 17.64 -5.48
C GLN A 82 1.24 17.83 -4.50
N GLY A 83 1.86 19.03 -4.52
CA GLY A 83 2.84 19.43 -3.51
C GLY A 83 2.28 19.41 -2.09
N GLY A 84 1.05 19.88 -1.90
CA GLY A 84 0.32 19.82 -0.63
C GLY A 84 0.09 18.39 -0.13
N VAL A 85 -0.37 17.49 -1.00
CA VAL A 85 -0.53 16.06 -0.69
C VAL A 85 0.80 15.46 -0.23
N ARG A 86 1.89 15.75 -0.94
CA ARG A 86 3.22 15.27 -0.57
C ARG A 86 3.64 15.79 0.80
N LEU A 87 3.44 17.07 1.08
CA LEU A 87 3.78 17.67 2.38
C LEU A 87 2.93 17.09 3.52
N PHE A 88 1.64 16.85 3.29
CA PHE A 88 0.73 16.21 4.24
C PHE A 88 1.28 14.85 4.68
N TYR A 89 1.55 13.95 3.73
CA TYR A 89 2.04 12.60 4.05
C TYR A 89 3.49 12.56 4.54
N LYS A 90 4.31 13.56 4.20
CA LYS A 90 5.67 13.71 4.75
C LYS A 90 5.70 14.27 6.17
N ASN A 91 4.58 14.73 6.71
CA ASN A 91 4.54 15.29 8.06
C ASN A 91 4.87 14.19 9.10
N PRO A 92 5.98 14.30 9.86
CA PRO A 92 6.37 13.30 10.86
C PRO A 92 5.33 13.12 11.97
N ASP A 93 4.60 14.18 12.31
CA ASP A 93 3.57 14.14 13.36
C ASP A 93 2.38 13.26 12.93
N LEU A 94 2.08 13.22 11.63
CA LEU A 94 1.00 12.40 11.07
C LEU A 94 1.30 10.92 11.29
N GLY A 95 2.52 10.49 10.94
CA GLY A 95 2.98 9.12 11.13
C GLY A 95 3.05 8.73 12.61
N ALA A 96 3.50 9.63 13.47
CA ALA A 96 3.59 9.37 14.92
C ALA A 96 2.22 9.17 15.59
N LYS A 97 1.16 9.78 15.04
CA LYS A 97 -0.21 9.73 15.56
C LYS A 97 -1.11 8.70 14.87
N MET A 98 -0.64 8.08 13.80
CA MET A 98 -1.38 7.08 13.04
C MET A 98 -1.50 5.78 13.86
N ASP A 99 -2.70 5.19 13.90
CA ASP A 99 -2.91 3.90 14.57
C ASP A 99 -2.31 2.74 13.74
N GLU A 100 -1.12 2.29 14.14
CA GLU A 100 -0.41 1.18 13.50
C GLU A 100 -1.01 -0.20 13.79
N THR A 101 -1.99 -0.33 14.70
CA THR A 101 -2.45 -1.63 15.22
C THR A 101 -2.91 -2.56 14.11
N ILE A 102 -3.73 -2.06 13.19
CA ILE A 102 -4.25 -2.85 12.08
C ILE A 102 -3.15 -3.18 11.05
N PHE A 103 -2.28 -2.22 10.74
CA PHE A 103 -1.17 -2.39 9.81
C PHE A 103 -0.14 -3.39 10.32
N LYS A 104 0.13 -3.43 11.64
CA LYS A 104 0.97 -4.45 12.27
C LYS A 104 0.41 -5.85 12.05
N LYS A 105 -0.89 -6.04 12.30
CA LYS A 105 -1.56 -7.34 12.07
C LYS A 105 -1.50 -7.74 10.60
N ILE A 106 -1.74 -6.81 9.67
CA ILE A 106 -1.60 -7.05 8.23
C ILE A 106 -0.16 -7.46 7.87
N ALA A 107 0.85 -6.78 8.40
CA ALA A 107 2.26 -7.09 8.15
C ALA A 107 2.64 -8.50 8.66
N GLN A 108 2.04 -8.93 9.76
CA GLN A 108 2.25 -10.28 10.33
C GLN A 108 1.59 -11.39 9.52
N ILE A 109 0.39 -11.18 8.99
CA ILE A 109 -0.31 -12.20 8.19
C ILE A 109 0.45 -12.42 6.87
N PRO A 110 0.76 -13.68 6.50
CA PRO A 110 1.60 -13.99 5.34
C PRO A 110 0.89 -13.80 3.97
N PHE A 111 0.15 -12.71 3.78
CA PHE A 111 -0.33 -12.28 2.47
C PHE A 111 0.86 -12.08 1.54
N HIS A 112 0.82 -12.66 0.35
CA HIS A 112 1.87 -12.50 -0.67
C HIS A 112 1.73 -11.18 -1.44
N LEU A 113 0.50 -10.67 -1.57
CA LEU A 113 0.18 -9.45 -2.30
C LEU A 113 -0.85 -8.63 -1.51
N VAL A 114 -0.53 -7.36 -1.30
CA VAL A 114 -1.40 -6.33 -0.74
C VAL A 114 -1.49 -5.18 -1.74
N LEU A 115 -2.70 -4.87 -2.20
CA LEU A 115 -2.97 -3.73 -3.07
C LEU A 115 -3.58 -2.60 -2.25
N SER A 116 -3.08 -1.38 -2.38
CA SER A 116 -3.68 -0.20 -1.76
C SER A 116 -4.21 0.75 -2.83
N ILE A 117 -5.38 1.34 -2.62
CA ILE A 117 -5.88 2.46 -3.43
C ILE A 117 -5.68 3.82 -2.73
N SER A 118 -4.85 3.84 -1.69
CA SER A 118 -4.40 5.06 -1.03
C SER A 118 -3.00 5.43 -1.50
N PRO A 119 -2.66 6.73 -1.59
CA PRO A 119 -1.33 7.18 -1.99
C PRO A 119 -0.28 7.07 -0.86
N ASP A 120 -0.68 6.67 0.35
CA ASP A 120 0.19 6.54 1.53
C ASP A 120 1.16 5.35 1.46
N ASN A 121 2.13 5.35 2.37
CA ASN A 121 3.09 4.26 2.55
C ASN A 121 2.90 3.52 3.88
N PHE A 122 1.80 3.69 4.62
CA PHE A 122 1.72 3.28 6.02
C PHE A 122 2.02 1.82 6.28
N LEU A 123 1.50 0.91 5.44
CA LEU A 123 1.82 -0.50 5.56
C LEU A 123 3.31 -0.77 5.29
N SER A 124 3.88 -0.15 4.27
CA SER A 124 5.31 -0.28 3.95
C SER A 124 6.18 0.30 5.07
N ASP A 125 5.79 1.43 5.65
CA ASP A 125 6.47 2.09 6.75
C ASP A 125 6.44 1.21 8.01
N VAL A 126 5.29 0.61 8.34
CA VAL A 126 5.18 -0.38 9.41
C VAL A 126 6.09 -1.58 9.12
N CYS A 127 6.10 -2.10 7.90
CA CYS A 127 7.00 -3.20 7.55
C CYS A 127 8.47 -2.83 7.72
N TYR A 128 8.90 -1.63 7.30
CA TYR A 128 10.27 -1.13 7.51
C TYR A 128 10.60 -0.98 8.99
N LYS A 129 9.70 -0.35 9.76
CA LYS A 129 9.84 -0.13 11.21
C LYS A 129 10.01 -1.43 11.98
N TYR A 130 9.29 -2.48 11.57
CA TYR A 130 9.26 -3.75 12.28
C TYR A 130 10.06 -4.87 11.61
N GLY A 131 10.96 -4.53 10.69
CA GLY A 131 11.89 -5.48 10.08
C GLY A 131 11.24 -6.54 9.18
N VAL A 132 10.02 -6.28 8.68
CA VAL A 132 9.34 -7.17 7.74
C VAL A 132 9.86 -6.90 6.32
N LYS A 133 10.62 -7.86 5.78
CA LYS A 133 11.07 -7.82 4.38
C LYS A 133 9.85 -7.78 3.47
N HIS A 134 9.82 -6.84 2.52
CA HIS A 134 8.74 -6.69 1.55
C HIS A 134 9.24 -5.94 0.31
N ARG A 135 8.40 -5.85 -0.72
CA ARG A 135 8.59 -4.98 -1.88
C ARG A 135 7.51 -3.91 -1.87
N SER A 136 7.89 -2.68 -2.19
CA SER A 136 6.97 -1.57 -2.39
C SER A 136 7.06 -1.11 -3.84
N ALA A 137 5.92 -0.93 -4.49
CA ALA A 137 5.83 -0.48 -5.87
C ALA A 137 4.48 0.23 -6.09
N PHE A 138 4.35 1.02 -7.15
CA PHE A 138 3.15 1.81 -7.38
C PHE A 138 2.82 1.87 -8.87
N PHE A 139 1.57 2.15 -9.18
CA PHE A 139 1.13 2.34 -10.55
C PHE A 139 1.40 3.77 -11.00
N HIS A 140 1.94 3.91 -12.21
CA HIS A 140 2.21 5.21 -12.81
C HIS A 140 1.37 5.35 -14.09
N HIS A 141 0.28 6.10 -14.01
CA HIS A 141 -0.71 6.21 -15.09
C HIS A 141 -0.31 7.16 -16.22
N ARG A 142 0.75 7.96 -16.05
CA ARG A 142 1.27 8.91 -17.06
C ARG A 142 2.52 8.42 -17.80
N GLY A 143 3.04 7.23 -17.49
CA GLY A 143 4.26 6.70 -18.07
C GLY A 143 4.03 5.67 -19.18
N ASP A 144 4.94 5.63 -20.16
CA ASP A 144 4.89 4.66 -21.27
C ASP A 144 5.35 3.25 -20.87
N ALA A 145 6.02 3.13 -19.72
CA ALA A 145 6.79 1.95 -19.36
C ALA A 145 6.23 1.28 -18.09
N VAL A 146 5.78 0.03 -18.21
CA VAL A 146 5.29 -0.75 -17.06
C VAL A 146 6.45 -1.12 -16.16
N GLN A 147 6.39 -0.64 -14.92
CA GLN A 147 7.39 -0.93 -13.89
C GLN A 147 7.64 -2.44 -13.78
N LEU A 148 8.93 -2.84 -13.85
CA LEU A 148 9.30 -4.20 -13.53
C LEU A 148 9.21 -4.36 -12.01
N ILE A 149 8.56 -5.43 -11.58
CA ILE A 149 8.45 -5.80 -10.18
C ILE A 149 8.99 -7.21 -9.98
N ASP A 150 9.32 -7.59 -8.75
CA ASP A 150 9.62 -8.97 -8.41
C ASP A 150 8.31 -9.76 -8.18
N PRO A 151 8.29 -11.09 -8.40
CA PRO A 151 7.09 -11.88 -8.13
C PRO A 151 6.76 -11.82 -6.64
N PRO A 152 5.52 -11.45 -6.25
CA PRO A 152 5.12 -11.46 -4.85
C PRO A 152 5.20 -12.86 -4.26
N SER A 153 5.65 -12.96 -3.01
CA SER A 153 5.66 -14.22 -2.25
C SER A 153 5.24 -13.98 -0.80
N LYS A 154 4.87 -15.04 -0.07
CA LYS A 154 4.56 -14.86 1.36
C LYS A 154 5.80 -14.52 2.20
N GLU A 155 6.99 -14.90 1.75
CA GLU A 155 8.27 -14.58 2.39
C GLU A 155 8.67 -13.12 2.15
N ILE A 156 8.47 -12.62 0.93
CA ILE A 156 8.72 -11.24 0.52
C ILE A 156 7.45 -10.75 -0.20
N PRO A 157 6.47 -10.19 0.53
CA PRO A 157 5.22 -9.73 -0.05
C PRO A 157 5.41 -8.46 -0.86
N LEU A 158 4.49 -8.23 -1.80
CA LEU A 158 4.39 -6.97 -2.52
C LEU A 158 3.28 -6.11 -1.89
N VAL A 159 3.62 -4.89 -1.49
CA VAL A 159 2.68 -3.79 -1.23
C VAL A 159 2.66 -2.92 -2.49
N TYR A 160 1.51 -2.86 -3.16
CA TYR A 160 1.36 -2.17 -4.45
C TYR A 160 0.31 -1.06 -4.37
N GLN A 161 0.72 0.20 -4.51
CA GLN A 161 -0.21 1.33 -4.55
C GLN A 161 -0.75 1.57 -5.97
N LEU A 162 -2.04 1.34 -6.15
CA LEU A 162 -2.71 1.51 -7.45
C LEU A 162 -2.97 2.98 -7.78
N PHE A 163 -3.22 3.84 -6.79
CA PHE A 163 -3.53 5.26 -6.99
C PHE A 163 -2.26 6.15 -6.92
N GLY A 164 -1.13 5.57 -7.31
CA GLY A 164 0.17 6.20 -7.23
C GLY A 164 0.70 6.32 -5.80
N ARG A 165 1.71 7.17 -5.63
CA ARG A 165 2.42 7.37 -4.36
C ARG A 165 2.56 8.87 -4.09
N PHE A 166 2.34 9.30 -2.84
CA PHE A 166 2.43 10.72 -2.46
C PHE A 166 3.80 11.36 -2.73
N SER A 167 4.87 10.57 -2.83
CA SER A 167 6.21 11.06 -3.13
C SER A 167 6.49 11.18 -4.64
N GLN A 168 5.52 10.85 -5.49
CA GLN A 168 5.61 10.84 -6.95
C GLN A 168 4.37 11.53 -7.53
N ASP A 169 4.44 12.85 -7.66
CA ASP A 169 3.29 13.71 -7.98
C ASP A 169 2.54 13.28 -9.25
N ASP A 170 3.28 12.90 -10.29
CA ASP A 170 2.75 12.49 -11.59
C ASP A 170 2.06 11.11 -11.59
N SER A 171 2.16 10.37 -10.49
CA SER A 171 1.45 9.11 -10.27
C SER A 171 0.12 9.28 -9.52
N LEU A 172 -0.06 10.41 -8.83
CA LEU A 172 -1.23 10.62 -7.98
C LEU A 172 -2.54 10.66 -8.77
N VAL A 173 -3.60 10.14 -8.16
CA VAL A 173 -4.96 10.22 -8.67
C VAL A 173 -5.75 11.18 -7.80
N LEU A 174 -5.88 12.44 -8.24
CA LEU A 174 -6.57 13.48 -7.48
C LEU A 174 -7.85 13.96 -8.14
N ASP A 175 -7.96 13.85 -9.47
CA ASP A 175 -9.12 14.25 -10.24
C ASP A 175 -9.62 13.16 -11.20
N TYR A 176 -10.69 13.48 -11.93
CA TYR A 176 -11.27 12.58 -12.92
C TYR A 176 -10.32 12.24 -14.07
N GLU A 177 -9.49 13.19 -14.50
CA GLU A 177 -8.55 12.97 -15.59
C GLU A 177 -7.48 11.95 -15.19
N ASP A 178 -6.93 12.06 -13.98
CA ASP A 178 -6.00 11.06 -13.45
C ASP A 178 -6.67 9.69 -13.31
N LEU A 179 -7.92 9.65 -12.82
CA LEU A 179 -8.67 8.40 -12.69
C LEU A 179 -8.92 7.75 -14.06
N PHE A 180 -9.29 8.53 -15.07
CA PHE A 180 -9.48 8.01 -16.42
C PHE A 180 -8.18 7.51 -17.02
N ARG A 181 -7.06 8.21 -16.83
CA ARG A 181 -5.74 7.73 -17.25
C ARG A 181 -5.36 6.43 -16.56
N LEU A 182 -5.61 6.31 -15.25
CA LEU A 182 -5.40 5.07 -14.52
C LEU A 182 -6.20 3.92 -15.11
N LEU A 183 -7.50 4.14 -15.36
CA LEU A 183 -8.38 3.11 -15.91
C LEU A 183 -7.98 2.74 -17.34
N GLN A 184 -7.64 3.72 -18.17
CA GLN A 184 -7.18 3.51 -19.54
C GLN A 184 -5.86 2.73 -19.57
N ALA A 185 -4.88 3.12 -18.76
CA ALA A 185 -3.58 2.46 -18.70
C ALA A 185 -3.68 1.06 -18.07
N GLY A 186 -4.51 0.88 -17.04
CA GLY A 186 -4.69 -0.39 -16.34
C GLY A 186 -5.49 -1.42 -17.13
N LEU A 187 -6.57 -1.01 -17.81
CA LEU A 187 -7.41 -1.90 -18.63
C LEU A 187 -6.87 -2.07 -20.05
N GLY A 188 -6.08 -1.12 -20.54
CA GLY A 188 -5.48 -1.11 -21.88
C GLY A 188 -4.10 -1.76 -21.94
N ALA A 189 -3.44 -1.61 -23.09
CA ALA A 189 -2.02 -1.95 -23.22
C ALA A 189 -1.17 -0.74 -22.78
N PRO A 190 -0.12 -0.94 -21.97
CA PRO A 190 0.47 -2.23 -21.58
C PRO A 190 -0.15 -2.90 -20.35
N GLY A 191 -1.02 -2.23 -19.60
CA GLY A 191 -1.76 -2.78 -18.46
C GLY A 191 -0.95 -2.82 -17.15
N LEU A 192 -1.42 -3.61 -16.18
CA LEU A 192 -0.69 -3.88 -14.95
C LEU A 192 0.62 -4.67 -15.20
N PRO A 193 1.67 -4.51 -14.37
CA PRO A 193 2.88 -5.33 -14.42
C PRO A 193 2.59 -6.83 -14.53
N GLU A 194 3.32 -7.53 -15.41
CA GLU A 194 3.03 -8.94 -15.74
C GLU A 194 3.02 -9.83 -14.49
N LYS A 195 3.99 -9.65 -13.59
CA LYS A 195 4.08 -10.42 -12.33
C LYS A 195 2.97 -10.06 -11.34
N LEU A 196 2.44 -8.83 -11.38
CA LEU A 196 1.29 -8.42 -10.57
C LEU A 196 0.03 -9.08 -11.13
N ARG A 197 -0.19 -8.98 -12.45
CA ARG A 197 -1.29 -9.64 -13.15
C ARG A 197 -1.27 -11.16 -12.92
N ALA A 198 -0.11 -11.79 -13.00
CA ALA A 198 0.03 -13.23 -12.76
C ALA A 198 -0.33 -13.62 -11.31
N ALA A 199 -0.07 -12.76 -10.32
CA ALA A 199 -0.48 -13.00 -8.94
C ALA A 199 -2.00 -12.83 -8.77
N LEU A 200 -2.58 -11.80 -9.38
CA LEU A 200 -4.03 -11.57 -9.40
C LEU A 200 -4.79 -12.70 -10.10
N ASP A 201 -4.28 -13.20 -11.23
CA ASP A 201 -4.89 -14.31 -11.99
C ASP A 201 -4.87 -15.64 -11.22
N ARG A 202 -3.87 -15.83 -10.35
CA ARG A 202 -3.76 -17.03 -9.49
C ARG A 202 -4.61 -16.92 -8.23
N ALA A 203 -4.97 -15.71 -7.83
CA ALA A 203 -5.77 -15.47 -6.65
C ALA A 203 -7.17 -16.09 -6.80
N LYS A 204 -7.58 -16.84 -5.79
CA LYS A 204 -8.93 -17.39 -5.69
C LYS A 204 -9.82 -16.53 -4.80
N THR A 205 -9.20 -15.77 -3.90
CA THR A 205 -9.90 -14.94 -2.93
C THR A 205 -9.31 -13.55 -2.84
N PHE A 206 -10.20 -12.58 -2.78
CA PHE A 206 -9.90 -11.17 -2.56
C PHE A 206 -10.60 -10.71 -1.29
N ILE A 207 -9.85 -10.08 -0.37
CA ILE A 207 -10.39 -9.47 0.85
C ILE A 207 -10.27 -7.95 0.69
N PHE A 208 -11.38 -7.24 0.85
CA PHE A 208 -11.43 -5.78 0.77
C PHE A 208 -11.64 -5.20 2.16
N LEU A 209 -10.68 -4.38 2.61
CA LEU A 209 -10.63 -3.76 3.93
C LEU A 209 -10.53 -2.24 3.78
N GLY A 210 -11.39 -1.46 4.43
CA GLY A 210 -11.44 0.01 4.33
C GLY A 210 -11.93 0.52 2.97
N PHE A 211 -12.62 -0.32 2.18
CA PHE A 211 -13.09 0.02 0.83
C PHE A 211 -14.47 0.65 0.83
N ASP A 212 -14.59 1.76 0.11
CA ASP A 212 -15.86 2.37 -0.24
C ASP A 212 -16.30 1.92 -1.65
N PHE A 213 -17.40 1.18 -1.70
CA PHE A 213 -17.97 0.66 -2.93
C PHE A 213 -19.10 1.53 -3.51
N GLU A 214 -19.46 2.63 -2.87
CA GLU A 214 -20.49 3.55 -3.38
C GLU A 214 -20.00 4.42 -4.55
N LYS A 215 -18.67 4.53 -4.68
CA LYS A 215 -18.00 5.23 -5.78
C LYS A 215 -18.21 4.47 -7.09
N TRP A 216 -18.57 5.19 -8.15
CA TRP A 216 -18.90 4.56 -9.44
C TRP A 216 -17.73 3.74 -10.01
N TYR A 217 -16.50 4.22 -9.80
CA TYR A 217 -15.29 3.61 -10.34
C TYR A 217 -14.87 2.34 -9.58
N SER A 218 -15.40 2.09 -8.38
CA SER A 218 -15.08 0.87 -7.61
C SER A 218 -15.44 -0.40 -8.40
N GLN A 219 -16.47 -0.34 -9.25
CA GLN A 219 -16.86 -1.45 -10.13
C GLN A 219 -15.82 -1.72 -11.23
N LEU A 220 -15.21 -0.66 -11.78
CA LEU A 220 -14.15 -0.79 -12.77
C LEU A 220 -12.85 -1.27 -12.15
N LEU A 221 -12.53 -0.82 -10.93
CA LEU A 221 -11.39 -1.34 -10.17
C LEU A 221 -11.56 -2.82 -9.84
N LEU A 222 -12.77 -3.23 -9.43
CA LEU A 222 -13.08 -4.66 -9.22
C LEU A 222 -12.85 -5.48 -10.50
N ARG A 223 -13.28 -4.96 -11.65
CA ARG A 223 -13.06 -5.61 -12.94
C ARG A 223 -11.58 -5.70 -13.31
N LEU A 224 -10.83 -4.62 -13.07
CA LEU A 224 -9.38 -4.55 -13.31
C LEU A 224 -8.60 -5.55 -12.42
N LEU A 225 -8.95 -5.64 -11.14
CA LEU A 225 -8.14 -6.33 -10.13
C LEU A 225 -8.52 -7.79 -9.93
N THR A 226 -9.81 -8.13 -10.02
CA THR A 226 -10.28 -9.49 -9.73
C THR A 226 -10.45 -10.36 -10.99
N GLY A 227 -10.44 -9.74 -12.16
CA GLY A 227 -10.68 -10.42 -13.43
C GLY A 227 -12.01 -11.19 -13.44
N GLU A 228 -12.12 -12.16 -14.35
CA GLU A 228 -13.31 -13.01 -14.49
C GLU A 228 -13.25 -14.30 -13.67
N LYS A 229 -12.06 -14.69 -13.20
CA LYS A 229 -11.80 -16.01 -12.60
C LYS A 229 -11.82 -16.00 -11.07
N ALA A 230 -11.96 -14.83 -10.44
CA ALA A 230 -12.04 -14.74 -8.99
C ALA A 230 -13.22 -15.57 -8.45
N ILE A 231 -12.90 -16.54 -7.60
CA ILE A 231 -13.90 -17.48 -7.06
C ILE A 231 -14.62 -16.87 -5.85
N ARG A 232 -13.92 -16.06 -5.05
CA ARG A 232 -14.46 -15.47 -3.82
C ARG A 232 -13.99 -14.03 -3.65
N LYS A 233 -14.91 -13.15 -3.26
CA LYS A 233 -14.63 -11.75 -2.96
C LYS A 233 -15.34 -11.40 -1.66
N TYR A 234 -14.58 -10.97 -0.66
CA TYR A 234 -15.09 -10.66 0.67
C TYR A 234 -14.89 -9.19 0.95
N ALA A 235 -15.98 -8.46 1.14
CA ALA A 235 -15.94 -7.08 1.61
C ALA A 235 -16.25 -7.06 3.10
N LEU A 236 -15.43 -6.34 3.85
CA LEU A 236 -15.56 -6.28 5.31
C LEU A 236 -16.35 -5.04 5.77
N ASN A 237 -16.83 -4.20 4.84
CA ASN A 237 -17.56 -2.99 5.16
C ASN A 237 -19.03 -3.26 5.58
N THR A 238 -19.48 -2.57 6.63
CA THR A 238 -20.84 -2.63 7.20
C THR A 238 -21.81 -1.57 6.65
N GLN A 239 -21.32 -0.56 5.92
CA GLN A 239 -22.07 0.66 5.66
C GLN A 239 -22.70 0.76 4.28
N ILE A 240 -22.78 -0.32 3.50
CA ILE A 240 -23.63 -0.26 2.31
C ILE A 240 -25.08 -0.44 2.78
N ALA A 241 -25.79 0.66 2.96
CA ALA A 241 -27.25 0.63 3.09
C ALA A 241 -27.81 -0.22 1.93
N GLU A 242 -28.88 -0.99 2.15
CA GLU A 242 -29.53 -1.79 1.10
C GLU A 242 -29.90 -0.89 -0.10
N SER A 243 -28.98 -0.81 -1.04
CA SER A 243 -29.01 0.11 -2.17
C SER A 243 -28.94 -0.68 -3.47
N GLN A 244 -29.25 -0.01 -4.57
CA GLN A 244 -29.05 -0.59 -5.90
C GLN A 244 -27.58 -0.98 -6.11
N THR A 245 -26.65 -0.22 -5.55
CA THR A 245 -25.21 -0.51 -5.56
C THR A 245 -24.89 -1.80 -4.81
N HIS A 246 -25.42 -1.98 -3.59
CA HIS A 246 -25.24 -3.24 -2.84
C HIS A 246 -25.73 -4.44 -3.64
N THR A 247 -26.95 -4.35 -4.17
CA THR A 247 -27.56 -5.43 -4.97
C THR A 247 -26.72 -5.75 -6.20
N PHE A 248 -26.21 -4.73 -6.88
CA PHE A 248 -25.35 -4.90 -8.03
C PHE A 248 -24.02 -5.58 -7.67
N LEU A 249 -23.35 -5.18 -6.58
CA LEU A 249 -22.09 -5.79 -6.15
C LEU A 249 -22.25 -7.25 -5.77
N VAL A 250 -23.32 -7.59 -5.03
CA VAL A 250 -23.63 -8.98 -4.66
C VAL A 250 -23.96 -9.81 -5.90
N LYS A 251 -24.79 -9.30 -6.81
CA LYS A 251 -25.27 -10.11 -7.95
C LYS A 251 -24.29 -10.17 -9.12
N GLN A 252 -23.60 -9.08 -9.43
CA GLN A 252 -22.74 -8.98 -10.61
C GLN A 252 -21.28 -9.30 -10.30
N PHE A 253 -20.81 -8.91 -9.10
CA PHE A 253 -19.43 -9.13 -8.69
C PHE A 253 -19.28 -10.29 -7.71
N GLU A 254 -20.37 -10.88 -7.22
CA GLU A 254 -20.39 -12.00 -6.27
C GLU A 254 -19.62 -11.68 -4.97
N ILE A 255 -19.72 -10.43 -4.51
CA ILE A 255 -19.12 -10.00 -3.26
C ILE A 255 -19.98 -10.45 -2.07
N ALA A 256 -19.37 -11.17 -1.14
CA ALA A 256 -19.95 -11.48 0.15
C ALA A 256 -19.52 -10.43 1.18
N PHE A 257 -20.50 -9.72 1.74
CA PHE A 257 -20.31 -8.77 2.83
C PHE A 257 -20.33 -9.51 4.16
N LEU A 258 -19.21 -9.49 4.89
CA LEU A 258 -18.99 -10.35 6.06
C LEU A 258 -19.32 -9.67 7.41
N GLY A 259 -20.01 -8.54 7.38
CA GLY A 259 -20.44 -7.83 8.59
C GLY A 259 -19.38 -6.87 9.10
N ASP A 260 -19.18 -6.83 10.43
CA ASP A 260 -18.29 -5.86 11.09
C ASP A 260 -16.82 -6.06 10.69
N GLU A 261 -16.26 -5.02 10.07
CA GLU A 261 -14.94 -5.02 9.47
C GLU A 261 -13.85 -5.45 10.45
N MET A 262 -13.84 -4.78 11.59
CA MET A 262 -12.80 -4.93 12.60
C MET A 262 -12.97 -6.24 13.35
N ALA A 263 -14.21 -6.63 13.68
CA ALA A 263 -14.48 -7.90 14.35
C ALA A 263 -14.12 -9.10 13.45
N PHE A 264 -14.45 -9.05 12.16
CA PHE A 264 -14.07 -10.10 11.22
C PHE A 264 -12.55 -10.21 11.08
N PHE A 265 -11.88 -9.07 10.87
CA PHE A 265 -10.43 -9.06 10.69
C PHE A 265 -9.70 -9.52 11.97
N GLU A 266 -10.19 -9.15 13.15
CA GLU A 266 -9.64 -9.63 14.42
C GLU A 266 -9.69 -11.16 14.52
N HIS A 267 -10.83 -11.74 14.16
CA HIS A 267 -11.01 -13.18 14.20
C HIS A 267 -10.14 -13.88 13.14
N LEU A 268 -10.05 -13.33 11.93
CA LEU A 268 -9.12 -13.82 10.90
C LEU A 268 -7.68 -13.83 11.42
N TYR A 269 -7.26 -12.75 12.09
CA TYR A 269 -5.92 -12.65 12.65
C TYR A 269 -5.68 -13.71 13.74
N GLN A 270 -6.63 -13.92 14.65
CA GLN A 270 -6.56 -14.98 15.68
C GLN A 270 -6.45 -16.38 15.07
N GLU A 271 -7.25 -16.68 14.05
CA GLU A 271 -7.18 -17.94 13.31
C GLU A 271 -5.83 -18.11 12.59
N CYS A 272 -5.30 -17.02 12.02
CA CYS A 272 -3.96 -17.03 11.43
C CYS A 272 -2.87 -17.29 12.48
N GLN A 273 -2.98 -16.73 13.69
CA GLN A 273 -2.03 -17.00 14.79
C GLN A 273 -1.99 -18.49 15.17
N GLN A 274 -3.13 -19.17 15.10
CA GLN A 274 -3.24 -20.58 15.49
C GLN A 274 -2.74 -21.53 14.41
N ARG A 275 -3.02 -21.22 13.13
CA ARG A 275 -2.78 -22.16 12.01
C ARG A 275 -1.56 -21.82 11.16
N LEU A 276 -1.23 -20.53 11.01
CA LEU A 276 -0.20 -20.07 10.10
C LEU A 276 1.05 -19.64 10.86
N LYS A 277 2.20 -19.73 10.18
CA LYS A 277 3.43 -19.10 10.65
C LYS A 277 3.38 -17.60 10.35
N LEU A 278 2.93 -16.81 11.31
CA LEU A 278 2.96 -15.35 11.19
C LEU A 278 4.40 -14.82 11.10
N ARG A 279 4.56 -13.73 10.35
CA ARG A 279 5.82 -12.98 10.34
C ARG A 279 6.06 -12.37 11.72
N GLN A 280 7.32 -12.35 12.12
CA GLN A 280 7.73 -11.72 13.38
C GLN A 280 7.94 -10.23 13.14
N LEU A 281 7.47 -9.43 14.09
CA LEU A 281 7.77 -8.00 14.14
C LEU A 281 8.97 -7.82 15.07
N THR A 282 10.01 -7.14 14.58
CA THR A 282 11.23 -6.86 15.35
C THR A 282 11.35 -5.36 15.55
N GLU A 283 11.35 -4.93 16.81
CA GLU A 283 11.59 -3.53 17.14
C GLU A 283 13.01 -3.12 16.74
N PRO A 284 13.24 -1.85 16.32
CA PRO A 284 14.57 -1.35 16.07
C PRO A 284 15.45 -1.43 17.32
N ASN A 285 16.61 -2.07 17.19
CA ASN A 285 17.50 -2.42 18.30
C ASN A 285 18.25 -1.23 18.91
N SER A 286 18.39 -0.11 18.18
CA SER A 286 19.11 1.07 18.66
C SER A 286 18.56 2.39 18.12
N PRO A 287 18.90 3.55 18.73
CA PRO A 287 18.50 4.87 18.21
C PRO A 287 19.02 5.13 16.79
N ALA A 288 20.23 4.65 16.48
CA ALA A 288 20.78 4.77 15.13
C ALA A 288 19.97 3.95 14.11
N ALA A 289 19.57 2.73 14.47
CA ALA A 289 18.67 1.92 13.62
C ALA A 289 17.34 2.62 13.38
N ARG A 290 16.73 3.22 14.42
CA ARG A 290 15.49 4.00 14.28
C ARG A 290 15.65 5.18 13.33
N GLN A 291 16.76 5.91 13.44
CA GLN A 291 17.05 7.05 12.58
C GLN A 291 17.24 6.62 11.12
N VAL A 292 17.98 5.54 10.86
CA VAL A 292 18.16 4.98 9.52
C VAL A 292 16.82 4.57 8.91
N ILE A 293 15.99 3.86 9.67
CA ILE A 293 14.66 3.43 9.24
C ILE A 293 13.76 4.63 8.93
N GLN A 294 13.75 5.65 9.80
CA GLN A 294 12.98 6.87 9.58
C GLN A 294 13.39 7.56 8.27
N LEU A 295 14.69 7.72 8.02
CA LEU A 295 15.18 8.32 6.78
C LEU A 295 14.79 7.51 5.54
N VAL A 296 14.75 6.17 5.63
CA VAL A 296 14.25 5.31 4.55
C VAL A 296 12.76 5.55 4.29
N GLN A 297 11.93 5.65 5.34
CA GLN A 297 10.49 5.93 5.24
C GLN A 297 10.22 7.30 4.61
N GLU A 298 11.03 8.31 4.96
CA GLU A 298 10.97 9.67 4.41
C GLU A 298 11.43 9.75 2.93
N GLY A 299 11.98 8.67 2.38
CA GLY A 299 12.48 8.60 1.01
C GLY A 299 13.87 9.21 0.87
N GLU A 300 14.68 9.21 1.93
CA GLU A 300 16.01 9.81 2.01
C GLU A 300 17.12 8.77 2.23
N PRO A 301 17.28 7.77 1.34
CA PRO A 301 18.29 6.71 1.51
C PRO A 301 19.73 7.24 1.49
N GLU A 302 19.97 8.38 0.85
CA GLU A 302 21.28 9.05 0.85
C GLU A 302 21.69 9.45 2.28
N ARG A 303 20.79 10.13 3.00
CA ARG A 303 21.00 10.51 4.40
C ARG A 303 21.03 9.29 5.32
N ALA A 304 20.24 8.26 5.03
CA ALA A 304 20.30 7.00 5.77
C ALA A 304 21.70 6.35 5.67
N LEU A 305 22.30 6.34 4.47
CA LEU A 305 23.66 5.85 4.24
C LEU A 305 24.73 6.73 4.93
N GLU A 306 24.53 8.04 4.98
CA GLU A 306 25.42 8.94 5.75
C GLU A 306 25.39 8.62 7.24
N VAL A 307 24.20 8.39 7.81
CA VAL A 307 24.06 7.96 9.21
C VAL A 307 24.80 6.65 9.43
N LEU A 308 24.61 5.65 8.56
CA LEU A 308 25.32 4.36 8.65
C LEU A 308 26.86 4.53 8.63
N LYS A 309 27.39 5.38 7.74
CA LYS A 309 28.84 5.66 7.66
C LYS A 309 29.38 6.35 8.92
N GLY A 310 28.55 7.15 9.59
CA GLY A 310 28.94 7.93 10.76
C GLY A 310 29.04 7.11 12.05
N ILE A 311 28.66 5.83 12.05
CA ILE A 311 28.63 4.99 13.25
C ILE A 311 30.06 4.53 13.60
N PRO A 312 30.59 4.95 14.77
CA PRO A 312 31.93 4.54 15.17
C PRO A 312 31.96 3.08 15.64
N GLY A 313 33.08 2.40 15.40
CA GLY A 313 33.32 1.05 15.94
C GLY A 313 32.58 -0.08 15.22
N LEU A 314 32.06 0.15 14.01
CA LEU A 314 31.52 -0.92 13.17
C LEU A 314 32.60 -1.94 12.80
N ASP A 315 32.18 -3.20 12.67
CA ASP A 315 33.03 -4.26 12.12
C ASP A 315 33.49 -3.89 10.70
N SER A 316 34.73 -4.26 10.36
CA SER A 316 35.34 -3.95 9.06
C SER A 316 34.54 -4.48 7.86
N SER A 317 33.84 -5.62 8.00
CA SER A 317 32.95 -6.16 6.97
C SER A 317 31.74 -5.25 6.77
N ILE A 318 31.07 -4.88 7.86
CA ILE A 318 29.88 -4.00 7.83
C ILE A 318 30.25 -2.63 7.24
N ALA A 319 31.39 -2.07 7.64
CA ALA A 319 31.88 -0.80 7.11
C ALA A 319 32.12 -0.87 5.60
N ASN A 320 32.71 -1.97 5.09
CA ASN A 320 32.91 -2.17 3.66
C ASN A 320 31.57 -2.31 2.91
N ASP A 321 30.60 -3.04 3.47
CA ASP A 321 29.28 -3.20 2.88
C ASP A 321 28.55 -1.86 2.74
N ILE A 322 28.64 -0.98 3.75
CA ILE A 322 28.07 0.38 3.69
C ILE A 322 28.72 1.22 2.58
N VAL A 323 30.05 1.13 2.41
CA VAL A 323 30.77 1.86 1.34
C VAL A 323 30.33 1.36 -0.04
N MET A 324 30.27 0.04 -0.23
CA MET A 324 29.82 -0.56 -1.49
C MET A 324 28.38 -0.21 -1.80
N LEU A 325 27.50 -0.24 -0.80
CA LEU A 325 26.10 0.11 -0.96
C LEU A 325 25.92 1.59 -1.33
N SER A 326 26.73 2.46 -0.73
CA SER A 326 26.74 3.89 -1.06
C SER A 326 27.19 4.16 -2.49
N ALA A 327 28.22 3.46 -2.95
CA ALA A 327 28.68 3.56 -4.34
C ALA A 327 27.60 3.06 -5.32
N ARG A 328 26.91 1.95 -4.98
CA ARG A 328 25.81 1.41 -5.78
C ARG A 328 24.66 2.42 -5.89
N TYR A 329 24.27 3.06 -4.78
CA TYR A 329 23.22 4.08 -4.77
C TYR A 329 23.60 5.32 -5.60
N LEU A 330 24.83 5.82 -5.43
CA LEU A 330 25.33 6.96 -6.21
C LEU A 330 25.31 6.67 -7.72
N ASN A 331 25.76 5.48 -8.13
CA ASN A 331 25.72 5.04 -9.53
C ASN A 331 24.28 4.95 -10.06
N LEU A 332 23.36 4.40 -9.26
CA LEU A 332 21.94 4.33 -9.62
C LEU A 332 21.37 5.72 -9.91
N LYS A 333 21.59 6.68 -9.00
CA LYS A 333 21.14 8.08 -9.13
C LYS A 333 21.74 8.76 -10.36
N GLN A 334 23.05 8.63 -10.57
CA GLN A 334 23.72 9.22 -11.73
C GLN A 334 23.22 8.62 -13.07
N ASN A 335 22.94 7.32 -13.11
CA ASN A 335 22.42 6.68 -14.31
C ASN A 335 20.99 7.16 -14.63
N GLN A 336 20.16 7.34 -13.60
CA GLN A 336 18.82 7.91 -13.75
C GLN A 336 18.89 9.36 -14.25
N GLU A 337 19.70 10.22 -13.62
CA GLU A 337 19.87 11.63 -14.00
C GLU A 337 20.38 11.80 -15.44
N LYS A 338 21.23 10.89 -15.91
CA LYS A 338 21.75 10.87 -17.29
C LYS A 338 20.78 10.25 -18.31
N GLY A 339 19.61 9.77 -17.87
CA GLY A 339 18.67 9.06 -18.75
C GLY A 339 19.19 7.71 -19.28
N LEU A 340 20.22 7.15 -18.62
CA LEU A 340 20.84 5.87 -19.00
C LEU A 340 20.10 4.66 -18.41
N MET A 341 19.12 4.90 -17.54
CA MET A 341 18.30 3.87 -16.92
C MET A 341 16.84 4.27 -17.04
N ASP A 342 16.03 3.34 -17.58
CA ASP A 342 14.59 3.49 -17.62
C ASP A 342 14.02 3.32 -16.20
N SER A 343 12.95 4.06 -15.90
CA SER A 343 12.09 3.87 -14.73
C SER A 343 11.79 2.39 -14.40
N ARG A 344 11.66 1.55 -15.43
CA ARG A 344 11.42 0.10 -15.28
C ARG A 344 12.52 -0.63 -14.53
N ASP A 345 13.78 -0.29 -14.79
CA ASP A 345 14.96 -0.95 -14.20
C ASP A 345 15.40 -0.26 -12.90
N TYR A 346 15.08 1.03 -12.78
CA TYR A 346 15.43 1.84 -11.61
C TYR A 346 14.82 1.29 -10.32
N TRP A 347 13.50 1.07 -10.29
CA TRP A 347 12.81 0.71 -9.06
C TRP A 347 13.19 -0.65 -8.47
N PRO A 348 13.39 -1.73 -9.27
CA PRO A 348 13.96 -2.97 -8.75
C PRO A 348 15.31 -2.79 -8.06
N GLU A 349 16.23 -2.03 -8.68
CA GLU A 349 17.55 -1.77 -8.10
C GLU A 349 17.46 -0.90 -6.85
N PHE A 350 16.63 0.15 -6.88
CA PHE A 350 16.35 1.00 -5.73
C PHE A 350 15.85 0.17 -4.54
N ASN A 351 14.86 -0.70 -4.75
CA ASN A 351 14.31 -1.54 -3.69
C ASN A 351 15.35 -2.49 -3.08
N ARG A 352 16.26 -3.06 -3.90
CA ARG A 352 17.37 -3.89 -3.40
C ARG A 352 18.35 -3.10 -2.55
N ILE A 353 18.56 -1.82 -2.86
CA ILE A 353 19.39 -0.93 -2.05
C ILE A 353 18.71 -0.64 -0.72
N ILE A 354 17.41 -0.34 -0.73
CA ILE A 354 16.62 -0.13 0.50
C ILE A 354 16.67 -1.37 1.40
N ASP A 355 16.49 -2.57 0.86
CA ASP A 355 16.61 -3.82 1.62
C ASP A 355 17.96 -3.93 2.32
N ALA A 356 19.05 -3.64 1.60
CA ALA A 356 20.40 -3.73 2.14
C ALA A 356 20.67 -2.68 3.23
N ILE A 357 20.13 -1.45 3.08
CA ILE A 357 20.21 -0.41 4.12
C ILE A 357 19.52 -0.92 5.40
N LEU A 358 18.31 -1.48 5.25
CA LEU A 358 17.52 -1.95 6.38
C LEU A 358 18.14 -3.18 7.05
N GLU A 359 18.69 -4.11 6.28
CA GLU A 359 19.40 -5.27 6.81
C GLU A 359 20.62 -4.85 7.64
N LEU A 360 21.43 -3.91 7.13
CA LEU A 360 22.55 -3.34 7.88
C LEU A 360 22.07 -2.62 9.15
N SER A 361 20.92 -1.94 9.10
CA SER A 361 20.36 -1.24 10.27
C SER A 361 20.01 -2.18 11.44
N GLN A 362 19.68 -3.44 11.17
CA GLN A 362 19.35 -4.43 12.20
C GLN A 362 20.58 -4.90 12.99
N HIS A 363 21.78 -4.74 12.42
CA HIS A 363 23.06 -5.14 13.02
C HIS A 363 23.76 -3.99 13.75
N LEU A 364 23.12 -2.82 13.85
CA LEU A 364 23.70 -1.67 14.52
C LEU A 364 23.75 -1.89 16.05
N PRO A 365 24.82 -1.43 16.71
CA PRO A 365 24.97 -1.50 18.16
C PRO A 365 23.98 -0.62 18.92
#